data_AF-A0A7U9X5H0-F1
#
_entry.id   AF-A0A7U9X5H0-F1
#
_cell.length_a   1.000
_cell.length_b   1.000
_cell.length_c   1.000
_cell.angle_alpha   90.00
_cell.angle_beta   90.00
_cell.angle_gamma   90.00
#
_symmetry.space_group_name_H-M   'P 1'
#
loop_
_entity.id
_entity.type
_entity.pdbx_description
1 polymer ?
#
loop_
_entity_poly.entity_id
_entity_poly.type
_entity_poly.pdbx_seq_one_letter_code
_entity_poly.pdbx_strand_id
1 'polypeptide(L)' 'MPRWKELKRFCDRDGWELYKDTDHYFYRKMNDDGNIKLTKVSKGSGEIRPHMWREILNKQLQVTQEFFNSKI' A
#
# COMPACT_ATOMS: atom_id res chain seq x y z
N MET A 1 7.35 -12.53 0.02
CA MET A 1 6.80 -11.35 0.73
C MET A 1 7.14 -10.12 -0.08
N PRO A 2 6.26 -9.12 -0.17
CA PRO A 2 6.58 -7.93 -0.95
C PRO A 2 7.58 -7.03 -0.23
N ARG A 3 8.37 -6.31 -1.01
CA ARG A 3 9.26 -5.23 -0.57
C ARG A 3 8.50 -3.92 -0.45
N TRP A 4 9.02 -3.00 0.35
CA TRP A 4 8.43 -1.66 0.47
C TRP A 4 8.31 -0.93 -0.88
N LYS A 5 9.28 -1.12 -1.80
CA LYS A 5 9.21 -0.54 -3.16
C LYS A 5 8.00 -1.06 -3.95
N GLU A 6 7.60 -2.30 -3.73
CA GLU A 6 6.50 -2.95 -4.45
C GLU A 6 5.16 -2.44 -3.94
N LEU A 7 5.04 -2.24 -2.63
CA LEU A 7 3.89 -1.55 -2.05
C LEU A 7 3.77 -0.11 -2.57
N LYS A 8 4.88 0.61 -2.70
CA LYS A 8 4.89 1.95 -3.31
C LYS A 8 4.40 1.91 -4.76
N ARG A 9 4.96 1.00 -5.58
CA ARG A 9 4.57 0.83 -6.99
C ARG A 9 3.10 0.48 -7.14
N PHE A 10 2.60 -0.40 -6.28
CA PHE A 10 1.18 -0.73 -6.23
C PHE A 10 0.35 0.54 -6.01
N CYS A 11 0.68 1.34 -4.98
CA CYS A 11 -0.05 2.57 -4.69
C CYS A 11 -0.01 3.55 -5.87
N ASP A 12 1.17 3.76 -6.46
CA ASP A 12 1.37 4.65 -7.60
C ASP A 12 0.55 4.22 -8.84
N ARG A 13 0.47 2.91 -9.12
CA ARG A 13 -0.21 2.36 -10.31
C ARG A 13 -1.70 2.10 -10.12
N ASP A 14 -2.12 1.83 -8.90
CA ASP A 14 -3.53 1.61 -8.54
C ASP A 14 -4.28 2.94 -8.30
N GLY A 15 -3.59 4.08 -8.42
CA GLY A 15 -4.19 5.41 -8.33
C GLY A 15 -4.41 5.89 -6.89
N TRP A 16 -3.57 5.46 -5.96
CA TRP A 16 -3.56 6.06 -4.62
C TRP A 16 -2.91 7.43 -4.66
N GLU A 17 -3.45 8.36 -3.88
CA GLU A 17 -2.91 9.71 -3.75
C GLU A 17 -1.83 9.74 -2.66
N LEU A 18 -0.61 10.17 -3.02
CA LEU A 18 0.44 10.49 -2.05
C LEU A 18 0.13 11.84 -1.39
N TYR A 19 -0.47 11.82 -0.21
CA TYR A 19 -0.91 13.04 0.47
C TYR A 19 0.11 13.60 1.47
N LYS A 20 1.12 12.81 1.85
CA LYS A 20 2.23 13.27 2.69
C LYS A 20 3.50 12.47 2.39
N ASP A 21 4.61 13.18 2.28
CA ASP A 21 5.94 12.61 2.09
C ASP A 21 6.93 13.23 3.10
N THR A 22 7.38 12.43 4.07
CA THR A 22 8.36 12.82 5.09
C THR A 22 9.43 11.75 5.25
N ASP A 23 9.54 11.13 6.42
CA ASP A 23 10.30 9.92 6.71
C ASP A 23 9.67 8.65 6.10
N HIS A 24 8.37 8.72 5.77
CA HIS A 24 7.60 7.67 5.08
C HIS A 24 6.75 8.28 3.95
N TYR A 25 6.30 7.44 3.02
CA TYR A 25 5.23 7.81 2.09
C TYR A 25 3.88 7.46 2.73
N PHE A 26 2.94 8.41 2.71
CA PHE A 26 1.59 8.21 3.20
C PHE A 26 0.61 8.36 2.04
N TYR A 27 -0.11 7.27 1.75
CA TYR A 27 -1.06 7.20 0.66
C TYR A 27 -2.50 7.15 1.19
N ARG A 28 -3.42 7.75 0.44
CA ARG A 28 -4.87 7.64 0.64
C ARG A 28 -5.59 7.26 -0.64
N LYS A 29 -6.70 6.55 -0.52
CA LYS A 29 -7.60 6.24 -1.64
C LYS A 29 -9.05 6.31 -1.17
N MET A 30 -9.86 7.05 -1.91
CA MET A 30 -11.31 7.07 -1.71
C MET A 30 -11.93 5.91 -2.48
N ASN A 31 -12.80 5.15 -1.81
CA ASN A 31 -13.66 4.18 -2.48
C ASN A 31 -14.95 4.88 -2.93
N ASP A 32 -15.69 4.25 -3.83
CA ASP A 32 -16.96 4.77 -4.37
C ASP A 32 -18.02 5.00 -3.28
N ASP A 33 -17.95 4.25 -2.17
CA ASP A 33 -18.81 4.40 -1.00
C ASP A 33 -18.44 5.61 -0.10
N GLY A 34 -17.46 6.43 -0.49
CA GLY A 34 -16.96 7.58 0.29
C GLY A 34 -16.01 7.23 1.44
N ASN A 35 -15.68 5.95 1.62
CA ASN A 35 -14.71 5.49 2.61
C ASN A 35 -13.27 5.80 2.20
N ILE A 36 -12.46 6.28 3.14
CA ILE A 36 -11.03 6.56 2.92
C ILE A 36 -10.18 5.40 3.45
N LYS A 37 -9.38 4.81 2.56
CA LYS A 37 -8.31 3.89 2.92
C LYS A 37 -6.99 4.63 3.04
N LEU A 38 -6.16 4.22 3.99
CA LEU A 38 -4.85 4.81 4.27
C LEU A 38 -3.79 3.72 4.33
N THR A 39 -2.62 3.97 3.76
CA THR A 39 -1.46 3.09 3.95
C THR A 39 -0.17 3.89 4.08
N LYS A 40 0.77 3.34 4.86
CA LYS A 40 2.09 3.91 5.10
C LYS A 40 3.15 3.00 4.50
N VAL A 41 4.03 3.57 3.68
CA VAL A 41 5.12 2.83 3.02
C VAL A 41 6.46 3.34 3.53
N SER A 42 7.30 2.42 4.02
CA SER A 42 8.67 2.75 4.40
C SER A 42 9.53 3.11 3.19
N LYS A 43 10.48 4.04 3.36
CA LYS A 43 11.49 4.36 2.34
C LYS A 43 12.65 3.34 2.30
N GLY A 44 12.68 2.38 3.23
CA GLY A 44 13.69 1.33 3.25
C GLY A 44 13.57 0.33 2.09
N SER A 45 14.64 -0.43 1.84
CA SER A 45 14.73 -1.42 0.75
C SER A 45 14.33 -2.85 1.14
N GLY A 46 14.03 -3.08 2.42
CA GLY A 46 13.74 -4.40 2.97
C GLY A 46 12.38 -4.99 2.58
N GLU A 47 12.20 -6.26 2.93
CA GLU A 47 10.92 -6.96 2.83
C GLU A 47 9.97 -6.55 3.96
N ILE A 48 8.68 -6.57 3.66
CA ILE A 48 7.63 -6.37 4.66
C ILE A 48 7.48 -7.67 5.45
N ARG A 49 7.51 -7.59 6.78
CA ARG A 49 7.36 -8.75 7.65
C ARG A 49 6.01 -9.44 7.39
N PRO A 50 5.91 -10.79 7.39
CA PRO A 50 4.69 -11.50 7.00
C PRO A 50 3.41 -11.08 7.73
N HIS A 51 3.46 -10.90 9.05
CA HIS A 51 2.30 -10.44 9.82
C HIS A 51 1.89 -9.02 9.43
N MET A 52 2.85 -8.13 9.23
CA MET A 52 2.62 -6.74 8.82
C MET A 52 2.05 -6.68 7.40
N TRP A 53 2.52 -7.54 6.50
CA TRP A 53 1.99 -7.63 5.16
C TRP A 53 0.51 -8.06 5.16
N ARG A 54 0.15 -9.07 5.96
CA ARG A 54 -1.25 -9.50 6.13
C ARG A 54 -2.14 -8.36 6.63
N GLU A 55 -1.65 -7.56 7.57
CA GLU A 55 -2.38 -6.40 8.11
C GLU A 55 -2.55 -5.29 7.05
N ILE A 56 -1.50 -4.99 6.29
CA ILE A 56 -1.56 -4.02 5.19
C ILE A 56 -2.56 -4.50 4.13
N LEU A 57 -2.43 -5.75 3.66
CA LEU A 57 -3.27 -6.28 2.60
C LEU A 57 -4.76 -6.34 3.00
N ASN A 58 -5.06 -6.84 4.20
CA ASN A 58 -6.44 -7.11 4.60
C ASN A 58 -7.16 -5.92 5.23
N LYS A 59 -6.43 -5.03 5.93
CA LYS A 59 -7.05 -3.92 6.67
C LYS A 59 -6.83 -2.55 6.03
N GLN A 60 -5.69 -2.33 5.38
CA GLN A 60 -5.37 -1.03 4.77
C GLN A 60 -5.78 -1.00 3.30
N LEU A 61 -5.24 -1.92 2.49
CA LEU A 61 -5.54 -1.97 1.06
C LEU A 61 -6.91 -2.59 0.80
N GLN A 62 -7.24 -3.65 1.56
CA GLN A 62 -8.44 -4.48 1.40
C GLN A 62 -8.56 -5.00 -0.04
N VAL A 63 -7.49 -5.62 -0.55
CA VAL A 63 -7.42 -6.24 -1.88
C VAL A 63 -6.88 -7.66 -1.78
N THR A 64 -7.04 -8.45 -2.84
CA THR A 64 -6.46 -9.79 -2.90
C THR A 64 -4.96 -9.72 -3.20
N GLN A 65 -4.23 -10.79 -2.87
CA GLN A 65 -2.81 -10.90 -3.19
C GLN A 65 -2.59 -10.90 -4.71
N GLU A 66 -3.49 -11.53 -5.46
CA GLU A 66 -3.46 -11.61 -6.92
C GLU A 66 -3.63 -10.23 -7.55
N PHE A 67 -4.59 -9.44 -7.04
CA PHE A 67 -4.79 -8.07 -7.50
C PHE A 67 -3.57 -7.20 -7.20
N PHE A 68 -3.03 -7.31 -5.98
CA PHE A 68 -1.79 -6.62 -5.62
C PHE A 68 -0.65 -6.96 -6.60
N ASN A 69 -0.43 -8.26 -6.85
CA ASN A 69 0.62 -8.75 -7.75
C ASN A 69 0.46 -8.28 -9.20
N SER A 70 -0.78 -8.09 -9.66
CA SER A 70 -1.07 -7.60 -11.03
C SER A 70 -0.58 -6.16 -11.29
N LYS A 71 -0.26 -5.41 -10.22
CA LYS A 71 0.16 -4.00 -10.30
C LYS A 71 1.64 -3.78 -10.00
N ILE A 72 2.44 -4.82 -9.73
CA ILE A 72 3.86 -4.66 -9.30
C ILE A 72 4.85 -4.55 -10.48
#